data_AF-A0A846H0J0-F1
#
_entry.id   AF-A0A846H0J0-F1
#
_cell.length_a   1.000
_cell.length_b   1.000
_cell.length_c   1.000
_cell.angle_alpha   90.00
_cell.angle_beta   90.00
_cell.angle_gamma   90.00
#
_symmetry.space_group_name_H-M   'P 1'
#
loop_
_entity.id
_entity.type
_entity.pdbx_description
1 polymer ?
#
loop_
_entity_poly.entity_id
_entity_poly.type
_entity_poly.pdbx_seq_one_letter_code
_entity_poly.pdbx_strand_id
1 'polypeptide(L)'
;MSIQRTIQSIYTDGACTGNPGPGGWGVVVYFTDGSIYEMGDRSPHTTNNKMEMQAAIAALKFLEESGQKEPVPLYTDSEYLINCVTKWVKSWKKKGWKKADGNPVQNQDLLEQLDQLNSRKVKWEHVRGHSGNIGNERCDVIARAYASGKTPSLKQLAYTHAHQSLTQTSEINVAKVSDCDTNSTIINKRKQEISIATDTTIMEPSTSTTIEEKPPEMRVAHLRNLVETLHIADEIATKGYLITSSELADLMDVHASAVTSRGDQWRWRNWIVSRVRREGNQILWELERGDRVESEDEGGMG
;
A
#
# COMPACT_ATOMS: atom_id res chain seq x y z
N MET A 1 -32.40 0.25 19.96
CA MET A 1 -31.34 1.23 19.63
C MET A 1 -30.37 0.54 18.70
N SER A 2 -30.25 0.99 17.45
CA SER A 2 -29.15 0.52 16.58
C SER A 2 -27.84 0.99 17.22
N ILE A 3 -26.96 0.05 17.56
CA ILE A 3 -25.62 0.39 18.03
C ILE A 3 -24.92 1.10 16.86
N GLN A 4 -24.78 2.42 16.95
CA GLN A 4 -24.03 3.19 15.97
C GLN A 4 -22.55 2.91 16.20
N ARG A 5 -21.94 2.11 15.31
CA ARG A 5 -20.52 1.77 15.40
C ARG A 5 -19.69 3.02 15.11
N THR A 6 -18.67 3.26 15.93
CA THR A 6 -17.74 4.36 15.73
C THR A 6 -16.60 3.91 14.84
N ILE A 7 -16.34 4.66 13.77
CA ILE A 7 -15.23 4.36 12.86
C ILE A 7 -13.92 4.79 13.54
N GLN A 8 -12.95 3.88 13.57
CA GLN A 8 -11.60 4.12 14.07
C GLN A 8 -10.67 4.63 12.98
N SER A 9 -10.65 3.98 11.82
CA SER A 9 -9.81 4.34 10.69
C SER A 9 -10.36 3.81 9.37
N ILE A 10 -10.02 4.49 8.29
CA ILE A 10 -10.37 4.10 6.91
C ILE A 10 -9.10 4.02 6.08
N TYR A 11 -8.99 3.01 5.24
CA TYR A 11 -7.90 2.83 4.29
C TYR A 11 -8.49 2.75 2.88
N THR A 12 -7.78 3.29 1.90
CA THR A 12 -8.21 3.30 0.51
C THR A 12 -7.04 3.07 -0.43
N ASP A 13 -7.24 2.24 -1.46
CA ASP A 13 -6.25 1.99 -2.51
C ASP A 13 -6.93 1.72 -3.86
N GLY A 14 -6.21 1.94 -4.95
CA GLY A 14 -6.64 1.71 -6.32
C GLY A 14 -5.52 1.11 -7.18
N ALA A 15 -5.88 0.12 -8.00
CA ALA A 15 -4.95 -0.61 -8.85
C ALA A 15 -5.48 -0.72 -10.28
N CYS A 16 -4.57 -0.67 -11.26
CA CYS A 16 -4.86 -0.89 -12.67
C CYS A 16 -3.89 -1.89 -13.30
N THR A 17 -4.42 -2.81 -14.12
CA THR A 17 -3.62 -3.69 -14.99
C THR A 17 -3.42 -2.98 -16.33
N GLY A 18 -2.31 -2.24 -16.46
CA GLY A 18 -2.09 -1.30 -17.56
C GLY A 18 -2.76 0.05 -17.31
N ASN A 19 -2.17 1.15 -17.80
CA ASN A 19 -2.62 2.51 -17.49
C ASN A 19 -2.71 3.38 -18.77
N PRO A 20 -3.87 3.44 -19.45
CA PRO A 20 -5.17 2.93 -19.03
C PRO A 20 -5.37 1.41 -19.24
N GLY A 21 -6.27 0.81 -18.46
CA GLY A 21 -6.58 -0.62 -18.49
C GLY A 21 -7.67 -1.01 -17.49
N PRO A 22 -7.98 -2.32 -17.34
CA PRO A 22 -8.86 -2.80 -16.29
C PRO A 22 -8.34 -2.39 -14.91
N GLY A 23 -9.21 -1.80 -14.09
CA GLY A 23 -8.88 -1.32 -12.76
C GLY A 23 -9.85 -1.80 -11.70
N GLY A 24 -9.40 -1.72 -10.46
CA GLY A 24 -10.19 -1.99 -9.28
C GLY A 24 -9.76 -1.08 -8.15
N TRP A 25 -10.66 -0.91 -7.18
CA TRP A 25 -10.38 -0.14 -5.98
C TRP A 25 -10.87 -0.88 -4.74
N GLY A 26 -10.26 -0.58 -3.61
CA GLY A 26 -10.56 -1.20 -2.32
C GLY A 26 -10.62 -0.16 -1.20
N VAL A 27 -11.55 -0.38 -0.27
CA VAL A 27 -11.71 0.38 0.96
C VAL A 27 -11.85 -0.58 2.13
N VAL A 28 -11.13 -0.31 3.20
CA VAL A 28 -11.21 -1.07 4.46
C VAL A 28 -11.48 -0.10 5.60
N VAL A 29 -12.55 -0.36 6.35
CA VAL A 29 -12.99 0.44 7.49
C VAL A 29 -12.85 -0.39 8.76
N TYR A 30 -12.09 0.12 9.72
CA TYR A 30 -11.97 -0.46 11.06
C TYR A 30 -12.86 0.30 12.04
N PHE A 31 -13.57 -0.44 12.89
CA PHE A 31 -14.40 0.13 13.94
C PHE A 31 -13.78 -0.07 15.33
N THR A 32 -14.17 0.77 16.27
CA THR A 32 -13.67 0.71 17.66
C THR A 32 -14.08 -0.57 18.40
N ASP A 33 -15.11 -1.28 17.93
CA ASP A 33 -15.53 -2.57 18.46
C ASP A 33 -14.73 -3.77 17.90
N GLY A 34 -13.71 -3.50 17.07
CA GLY A 34 -12.87 -4.50 16.42
C GLY A 34 -13.47 -5.11 15.15
N SER A 35 -14.69 -4.70 14.76
CA SER A 35 -15.28 -5.13 13.49
C SER A 35 -14.61 -4.44 12.29
N ILE A 36 -14.72 -5.07 11.13
CA ILE A 36 -14.13 -4.61 9.87
C ILE A 36 -15.22 -4.60 8.80
N TYR A 37 -15.28 -3.53 8.01
CA TYR A 37 -16.10 -3.44 6.81
C TYR A 37 -15.22 -3.19 5.59
N GLU A 38 -15.42 -3.98 4.54
CA GLU A 38 -14.64 -3.93 3.31
C GLU A 38 -15.58 -3.73 2.12
N MET A 39 -15.16 -2.86 1.20
CA MET A 39 -15.86 -2.63 -0.06
C MET A 39 -14.87 -2.38 -1.19
N GLY A 40 -15.32 -2.56 -2.41
CA GLY A 40 -14.51 -2.36 -3.60
C GLY A 40 -15.34 -2.64 -4.84
N ASP A 41 -14.88 -2.14 -5.99
CA ASP A 41 -15.51 -2.38 -7.29
C ASP A 41 -14.44 -2.37 -8.39
N ARG A 42 -14.85 -2.67 -9.62
CA ARG A 42 -14.01 -2.72 -10.81
C ARG A 42 -14.48 -1.76 -11.90
N SER A 43 -13.55 -1.36 -12.76
CA SER A 43 -13.85 -0.67 -14.02
C SER A 43 -13.06 -1.32 -15.15
N PRO A 44 -13.70 -1.68 -16.28
CA PRO A 44 -13.02 -2.39 -17.37
C PRO A 44 -11.99 -1.54 -18.12
N HIS A 45 -12.10 -0.21 -18.08
CA HIS A 45 -11.17 0.69 -18.75
C HIS A 45 -11.03 2.00 -17.98
N THR A 46 -9.92 2.16 -17.27
CA THR A 46 -9.68 3.29 -16.37
C THR A 46 -8.18 3.51 -16.16
N THR A 47 -7.81 4.42 -15.25
CA THR A 47 -6.41 4.70 -14.86
C THR A 47 -6.23 4.50 -13.35
N ASN A 48 -4.97 4.33 -12.91
CA ASN A 48 -4.68 4.14 -11.48
C ASN A 48 -5.24 5.27 -10.62
N ASN A 49 -4.94 6.51 -11.03
CA ASN A 49 -5.42 7.72 -10.33
C ASN A 49 -6.95 7.78 -10.22
N LYS A 50 -7.68 7.30 -11.24
CA LYS A 50 -9.15 7.24 -11.18
C LYS A 50 -9.62 6.19 -10.15
N MET A 51 -8.94 5.05 -10.03
CA MET A 51 -9.27 4.03 -9.04
C MET A 51 -8.99 4.51 -7.61
N GLU A 52 -7.84 5.15 -7.38
CA GLU A 52 -7.52 5.77 -6.09
C GLU A 52 -8.58 6.81 -5.69
N MET A 53 -8.99 7.67 -6.64
CA MET A 53 -10.06 8.66 -6.41
C MET A 53 -11.42 8.02 -6.14
N GLN A 54 -11.77 6.96 -6.87
CA GLN A 54 -13.03 6.24 -6.64
C GLN A 54 -13.06 5.56 -5.26
N ALA A 55 -11.95 4.96 -4.82
CA ALA A 55 -11.80 4.41 -3.48
C ALA A 55 -12.10 5.47 -2.42
N ALA A 56 -11.47 6.63 -2.55
CA ALA A 56 -11.69 7.76 -1.65
C ALA A 56 -13.14 8.27 -1.67
N ILE A 57 -13.76 8.42 -2.84
CA ILE A 57 -15.18 8.82 -2.94
C ILE A 57 -16.07 7.83 -2.19
N ALA A 58 -15.86 6.52 -2.38
CA ALA A 58 -16.63 5.48 -1.70
C ALA A 58 -16.45 5.55 -0.18
N ALA A 59 -15.21 5.71 0.30
CA ALA A 59 -14.90 5.90 1.70
C ALA A 59 -15.60 7.13 2.32
N LEU A 60 -15.61 8.26 1.61
CA LEU A 60 -16.26 9.49 2.08
C LEU A 60 -17.78 9.37 2.13
N LYS A 61 -18.40 8.73 1.13
CA LYS A 61 -19.85 8.45 1.14
C LYS A 61 -20.22 7.56 2.32
N PHE A 62 -19.45 6.51 2.57
CA PHE A 62 -19.64 5.64 3.73
C PHE A 62 -19.53 6.42 5.05
N LEU A 63 -18.53 7.30 5.17
CA LEU A 63 -18.36 8.14 6.35
C LEU A 63 -19.55 9.09 6.56
N GLU A 64 -20.10 9.68 5.50
CA GLU A 64 -21.30 10.51 5.57
C GLU A 64 -22.52 9.72 6.05
N GLU A 65 -22.78 8.55 5.45
CA GLU A 65 -23.90 7.67 5.79
C GLU A 65 -23.81 7.08 7.20
N SER A 66 -22.59 6.85 7.71
CA SER A 66 -22.37 6.31 9.06
C SER A 66 -22.87 7.21 10.20
N GLY A 67 -23.10 8.50 9.90
CA GLY A 67 -23.46 9.51 10.91
C GLY A 67 -22.34 9.82 11.90
N GLN A 68 -21.09 9.41 11.59
CA GLN A 68 -19.91 9.69 12.40
C GLN A 68 -19.81 11.21 12.65
N LYS A 69 -19.63 11.58 13.93
CA LYS A 69 -19.51 12.98 14.36
C LYS A 69 -18.06 13.41 14.50
N GLU A 70 -17.23 12.55 15.05
CA GLU A 70 -15.82 12.82 15.32
C GLU A 70 -14.95 12.61 14.08
N PRO A 71 -13.86 13.40 13.92
CA PRO A 71 -12.94 13.22 12.81
C PRO A 71 -12.24 11.85 12.81
N VAL A 72 -12.14 11.24 11.64
CA VAL A 72 -11.57 9.90 11.41
C VAL A 72 -10.35 10.01 10.49
N PRO A 73 -9.25 9.29 10.78
CA PRO A 73 -8.13 9.18 9.86
C PRO A 73 -8.50 8.34 8.63
N LEU A 74 -8.24 8.90 7.45
CA LEU A 74 -8.34 8.22 6.16
C LEU A 74 -6.92 8.14 5.57
N TYR A 75 -6.46 6.91 5.42
CA TYR A 75 -5.12 6.58 4.93
C TYR A 75 -5.16 6.19 3.45
N THR A 76 -4.23 6.73 2.68
CA THR A 76 -3.98 6.37 1.28
C THR A 76 -2.49 6.46 0.98
N ASP A 77 -2.01 5.62 0.07
CA ASP A 77 -0.67 5.68 -0.50
C ASP A 77 -0.59 6.50 -1.80
N SER A 78 -1.71 7.05 -2.26
CA SER A 78 -1.74 7.93 -3.40
C SER A 78 -1.27 9.34 -3.04
N GLU A 79 -0.01 9.64 -3.39
CA GLU A 79 0.51 11.02 -3.34
C GLU A 79 -0.31 11.96 -4.22
N TYR A 80 -0.81 11.48 -5.36
CA TYR A 80 -1.62 12.30 -6.26
C TYR A 80 -2.94 12.72 -5.59
N LEU A 81 -3.67 11.76 -5.03
CA LEU A 81 -4.94 12.00 -4.32
C LEU A 81 -4.73 12.92 -3.12
N ILE A 82 -3.73 12.65 -2.27
CA ILE A 82 -3.52 13.47 -1.07
C ILE A 82 -3.17 14.91 -1.45
N ASN A 83 -2.35 15.14 -2.49
CA ASN A 83 -2.04 16.48 -2.95
C ASN A 83 -3.26 17.18 -3.57
N CYS A 84 -4.12 16.43 -4.28
CA CYS A 84 -5.39 16.98 -4.79
C CYS A 84 -6.24 17.55 -3.66
N VAL A 85 -6.56 16.72 -2.66
CA VAL A 85 -7.50 17.08 -1.59
C VAL A 85 -6.92 18.08 -0.59
N THR A 86 -5.60 18.08 -0.35
CA THR A 86 -4.98 18.97 0.65
C THR A 86 -4.46 20.28 0.07
N LYS A 87 -3.94 20.29 -1.16
CA LYS A 87 -3.20 21.43 -1.73
C LYS A 87 -3.86 22.03 -2.97
N TRP A 88 -4.26 21.21 -3.94
CA TRP A 88 -4.53 21.71 -5.30
C TRP A 88 -5.96 22.14 -5.55
N VAL A 89 -6.96 21.40 -5.05
CA VAL A 89 -8.38 21.64 -5.34
C VAL A 89 -8.80 23.09 -5.02
N LYS A 90 -8.32 23.67 -3.92
CA LYS A 90 -8.60 25.07 -3.55
C LYS A 90 -8.14 26.06 -4.62
N SER A 91 -6.98 25.82 -5.23
CA SER A 91 -6.41 26.68 -6.28
C SER A 91 -7.14 26.46 -7.61
N TRP A 92 -7.42 25.21 -7.96
CA TRP A 92 -8.15 24.88 -9.19
C TRP A 92 -9.56 25.43 -9.20
N LYS A 93 -10.31 25.34 -8.10
CA LYS A 93 -11.65 25.95 -7.97
C LYS A 93 -11.61 27.46 -8.23
N LYS A 94 -10.63 28.17 -7.67
CA LYS A 94 -10.44 29.61 -7.91
C LYS A 94 -10.12 29.94 -9.37
N LYS A 95 -9.47 29.02 -10.09
CA LYS A 95 -9.11 29.18 -11.51
C LYS A 95 -10.13 28.55 -12.48
N GLY A 96 -11.32 28.18 -12.00
CA GLY A 96 -12.34 27.55 -12.82
C GLY A 96 -11.92 26.18 -13.37
N TRP A 97 -11.27 25.37 -12.53
CA TRP A 97 -10.77 24.03 -12.84
C TRP A 97 -9.76 23.96 -14.00
N LYS A 98 -8.90 24.97 -14.06
CA LYS A 98 -7.76 25.03 -15.00
C LYS A 98 -6.43 24.94 -14.26
N LYS A 99 -5.49 24.24 -14.87
CA LYS A 99 -4.08 24.20 -14.48
C LYS A 99 -3.38 25.53 -14.81
N ALA A 100 -2.13 25.67 -14.34
CA ALA A 100 -1.34 26.88 -14.59
C ALA A 100 -1.02 27.11 -16.07
N ASP A 101 -0.96 26.03 -16.85
CA ASP A 101 -0.78 26.04 -18.31
C ASP A 101 -2.07 26.39 -19.08
N GLY A 102 -3.18 26.67 -18.38
CA GLY A 102 -4.48 26.99 -18.97
C GLY A 102 -5.31 25.77 -19.39
N ASN A 103 -4.72 24.56 -19.35
CA ASN A 103 -5.43 23.34 -19.70
C ASN A 103 -6.42 22.94 -18.59
N PRO A 104 -7.51 22.23 -18.92
CA PRO A 104 -8.39 21.64 -17.93
C PRO A 104 -7.66 20.71 -16.98
N VAL A 105 -8.11 20.66 -15.72
CA VAL A 105 -7.64 19.70 -14.74
C VAL A 105 -8.14 18.30 -15.13
N GLN A 106 -7.25 17.31 -15.09
CA GLN A 106 -7.62 15.92 -15.36
C GLN A 106 -8.48 15.36 -14.22
N ASN A 107 -9.44 14.49 -14.55
CA ASN A 107 -10.36 13.87 -13.58
C ASN A 107 -11.19 14.90 -12.77
N GLN A 108 -11.49 16.05 -13.38
CA GLN A 108 -12.25 17.13 -12.74
C GLN A 108 -13.57 16.63 -12.15
N ASP A 109 -14.27 15.73 -12.84
CA ASP A 109 -15.54 15.11 -12.42
C ASP A 109 -15.42 14.35 -11.08
N LEU A 110 -14.31 13.61 -10.88
CA LEU A 110 -14.05 12.90 -9.62
C LEU A 110 -13.57 13.86 -8.54
N LEU A 111 -12.77 14.86 -8.91
CA LEU A 111 -12.26 15.87 -7.98
C LEU A 111 -13.37 16.76 -7.42
N GLU A 112 -14.36 17.13 -8.23
CA GLU A 112 -15.53 17.87 -7.80
C GLU A 112 -16.35 17.05 -6.79
N GLN A 113 -16.57 15.76 -7.05
CA GLN A 113 -17.23 14.86 -6.11
C GLN A 113 -16.45 14.70 -4.79
N LEU A 114 -15.13 14.52 -4.88
CA LEU A 114 -14.25 14.45 -3.70
C LEU A 114 -14.34 15.74 -2.88
N ASP A 115 -14.25 16.91 -3.51
CA ASP A 115 -14.34 18.19 -2.81
C ASP A 115 -15.70 18.41 -2.14
N GLN A 116 -16.79 17.97 -2.77
CA GLN A 116 -18.13 18.05 -2.20
C GLN A 116 -18.29 17.17 -0.96
N LEU A 117 -17.74 15.96 -0.99
CA LEU A 117 -17.84 14.99 0.11
C LEU A 117 -16.80 15.24 1.22
N ASN A 118 -15.67 15.85 0.88
CA ASN A 118 -14.59 16.09 1.82
C ASN A 118 -15.04 17.12 2.87
N SER A 119 -14.83 16.78 4.14
CA SER A 119 -15.28 17.61 5.26
C SER A 119 -14.24 17.59 6.38
N ARG A 120 -14.47 18.40 7.42
CA ARG A 120 -13.61 18.44 8.61
C ARG A 120 -13.60 17.11 9.39
N LYS A 121 -14.49 16.17 9.04
CA LYS A 121 -14.54 14.83 9.64
C LYS A 121 -13.46 13.90 9.10
N VAL A 122 -12.70 14.30 8.08
CA VAL A 122 -11.67 13.46 7.47
C VAL A 122 -10.30 14.04 7.80
N LYS A 123 -9.43 13.20 8.38
CA LYS A 123 -8.01 13.51 8.56
C LYS A 123 -7.22 12.70 7.54
N TRP A 124 -6.79 13.35 6.48
CA TRP A 124 -6.03 12.72 5.40
C TRP A 124 -4.60 12.42 5.85
N GLU A 125 -4.21 11.15 5.75
CA GLU A 125 -2.88 10.69 6.13
C GLU A 125 -2.26 9.91 4.98
N HIS A 126 -1.03 10.28 4.59
CA HIS A 126 -0.29 9.54 3.58
C HIS A 126 0.43 8.38 4.23
N VAL A 127 0.24 7.18 3.70
CA VAL A 127 1.04 6.00 4.07
C VAL A 127 1.91 5.61 2.90
N ARG A 128 3.05 4.97 3.18
CA ARG A 128 3.84 4.39 2.08
C ARG A 128 3.13 3.12 1.61
N GLY A 129 2.99 2.94 0.30
CA GLY A 129 2.55 1.69 -0.29
C GLY A 129 3.44 0.52 0.17
N HIS A 130 2.87 -0.67 0.30
CA HIS A 130 3.60 -1.91 0.62
C HIS A 130 4.54 -1.88 1.86
N SER A 131 4.28 -0.98 2.81
CA SER A 131 5.19 -0.73 3.95
C SER A 131 4.86 -1.49 5.24
N GLY A 132 4.02 -2.54 5.20
CA GLY A 132 3.58 -3.27 6.39
C GLY A 132 2.29 -2.74 7.02
N ASN A 133 1.58 -1.82 6.36
CA ASN A 133 0.29 -1.31 6.85
C ASN A 133 -0.83 -2.27 6.46
N ILE A 134 -1.30 -3.06 7.43
CA ILE A 134 -2.32 -4.11 7.25
C ILE A 134 -3.58 -3.58 6.54
N GLY A 135 -4.01 -2.35 6.84
CA GLY A 135 -5.17 -1.74 6.22
C GLY A 135 -4.95 -1.41 4.74
N ASN A 136 -3.80 -0.82 4.42
CA ASN A 136 -3.42 -0.50 3.03
C ASN A 136 -3.19 -1.77 2.20
N GLU A 137 -2.44 -2.74 2.73
CA GLU A 137 -2.20 -4.02 2.07
C GLU A 137 -3.49 -4.78 1.78
N ARG A 138 -4.47 -4.70 2.70
CA ARG A 138 -5.78 -5.28 2.44
C ARG A 138 -6.53 -4.55 1.33
N CYS A 139 -6.42 -3.23 1.24
CA CYS A 139 -7.00 -2.46 0.14
C CYS A 139 -6.35 -2.84 -1.21
N ASP A 140 -5.01 -2.96 -1.26
CA ASP A 140 -4.26 -3.40 -2.45
C ASP A 140 -4.74 -4.78 -2.93
N VAL A 141 -4.89 -5.74 -2.02
CA VAL A 141 -5.41 -7.08 -2.34
C VAL A 141 -6.82 -7.01 -2.95
N ILE A 142 -7.70 -6.18 -2.39
CA ILE A 142 -9.07 -5.99 -2.92
C ILE A 142 -9.02 -5.34 -4.32
N ALA A 143 -8.24 -4.26 -4.46
CA ALA A 143 -8.10 -3.51 -5.69
C ALA A 143 -7.52 -4.37 -6.83
N ARG A 144 -6.44 -5.10 -6.59
CA ARG A 144 -5.82 -6.01 -7.57
C ARG A 144 -6.72 -7.19 -7.94
N ALA A 145 -7.48 -7.73 -6.97
CA ALA A 145 -8.45 -8.77 -7.27
C ALA A 145 -9.50 -8.26 -8.28
N TYR A 146 -10.06 -7.07 -8.04
CA TYR A 146 -11.00 -6.45 -8.96
C TYR A 146 -10.38 -6.09 -10.32
N ALA A 147 -9.18 -5.52 -10.34
CA ALA A 147 -8.46 -5.18 -11.57
C ALA A 147 -8.16 -6.41 -12.44
N SER A 148 -7.89 -7.57 -11.82
CA SER A 148 -7.68 -8.86 -12.49
C SER A 148 -8.96 -9.61 -12.83
N GLY A 149 -10.14 -9.00 -12.61
CA GLY A 149 -11.43 -9.59 -12.91
C GLY A 149 -11.94 -10.60 -11.89
N LYS A 150 -11.24 -10.79 -10.76
CA LYS A 150 -11.64 -11.68 -9.67
C LYS A 150 -12.59 -10.97 -8.71
N THR A 151 -13.37 -11.75 -7.97
CA THR A 151 -14.24 -11.25 -6.89
C THR A 151 -13.60 -11.60 -5.55
N PRO A 152 -13.07 -10.62 -4.79
CA PRO A 152 -12.48 -10.88 -3.49
C PRO A 152 -13.56 -11.23 -2.46
N SER A 153 -13.22 -12.06 -1.46
CA SER A 153 -14.07 -12.23 -0.28
C SER A 153 -13.98 -10.97 0.58
N LEU A 154 -15.06 -10.21 0.68
CA LEU A 154 -15.14 -8.97 1.46
C LEU A 154 -15.77 -9.24 2.84
N LYS A 155 -15.17 -8.68 3.90
CA LYS A 155 -15.76 -8.67 5.24
C LYS A 155 -16.83 -7.59 5.29
N GLN A 156 -18.09 -7.99 5.41
CA GLN A 156 -19.21 -7.06 5.57
C GLN A 156 -19.79 -7.15 6.98
N LEU A 157 -20.37 -6.04 7.47
CA LEU A 157 -21.06 -6.04 8.74
C LEU A 157 -22.35 -6.85 8.59
N ALA A 158 -22.50 -7.91 9.37
CA ALA A 158 -23.75 -8.64 9.43
C ALA A 158 -24.85 -7.72 9.98
N TYR A 159 -25.90 -7.48 9.19
CA TYR A 159 -27.14 -6.90 9.69
C TYR A 159 -27.84 -7.95 10.55
N THR A 160 -27.72 -7.85 11.89
CA THR A 160 -28.61 -8.60 12.78
C THR A 160 -29.98 -7.92 12.76
N HIS A 161 -30.85 -8.29 11.83
CA HIS A 161 -32.28 -8.07 12.00
C HIS A 161 -32.78 -9.03 13.09
N ALA A 162 -32.72 -8.59 14.35
CA ALA A 162 -33.55 -9.15 15.39
C ALA A 162 -34.99 -8.65 15.16
N HIS A 163 -35.77 -9.40 14.39
CA HIS A 163 -37.22 -9.45 14.53
C HIS A 163 -37.73 -10.85 14.21
N GLN A 164 -38.55 -11.32 15.13
CA GLN A 164 -39.11 -12.66 15.25
C GLN A 164 -39.76 -13.18 13.95
N SER A 165 -39.50 -14.45 13.65
CA SER A 165 -40.55 -15.37 13.19
C SER A 165 -40.37 -16.67 13.94
N LEU A 166 -41.33 -16.97 14.81
CA LEU A 166 -41.58 -18.31 15.31
C LEU A 166 -42.02 -19.22 14.16
N THR A 167 -41.85 -20.53 14.39
CA THR A 167 -42.29 -21.70 13.58
C THR A 167 -41.41 -21.94 12.34
N GLN A 168 -40.74 -23.08 12.20
CA GLN A 168 -41.33 -24.40 12.21
C GLN A 168 -40.36 -25.47 12.76
N THR A 169 -40.87 -26.29 13.67
CA THR A 169 -40.33 -27.58 14.09
C THR A 169 -40.22 -28.52 12.90
N SER A 170 -39.09 -29.20 12.77
CA SER A 170 -38.95 -30.49 12.11
C SER A 170 -37.81 -31.24 12.79
N GLU A 171 -38.19 -32.16 13.66
CA GLU A 171 -37.33 -33.16 14.28
C GLU A 171 -36.58 -33.95 13.20
N ILE A 172 -35.27 -34.18 13.38
CA ILE A 172 -34.71 -35.55 13.37
C ILE A 172 -33.55 -35.59 14.39
N ASN A 173 -33.74 -36.42 15.42
CA ASN A 173 -32.72 -36.92 16.34
C ASN A 173 -31.72 -37.83 15.62
N VAL A 174 -30.41 -37.72 15.91
CA VAL A 174 -29.59 -38.84 16.43
C VAL A 174 -28.46 -38.28 17.30
N ALA A 175 -28.39 -38.81 18.52
CA ALA A 175 -27.37 -38.63 19.57
C ALA A 175 -25.95 -39.07 19.12
N LYS A 176 -24.82 -38.90 19.82
CA LYS A 176 -24.55 -38.75 21.26
C LYS A 176 -23.04 -38.42 21.42
N VAL A 177 -22.74 -37.37 22.19
CA VAL A 177 -21.80 -37.33 23.34
C VAL A 177 -20.37 -37.89 23.19
N SER A 178 -19.37 -37.03 23.42
CA SER A 178 -18.43 -37.19 24.55
C SER A 178 -17.54 -35.95 24.72
N ASP A 179 -17.72 -35.28 25.85
CA ASP A 179 -16.75 -34.37 26.46
C ASP A 179 -15.48 -35.12 26.88
N CYS A 180 -14.35 -34.41 26.96
CA CYS A 180 -13.39 -34.58 28.06
C CYS A 180 -12.49 -33.36 28.24
N ASP A 181 -12.28 -33.06 29.52
CA ASP A 181 -11.70 -31.87 30.13
C ASP A 181 -10.17 -31.73 30.06
N THR A 182 -9.73 -30.49 30.31
CA THR A 182 -8.55 -30.08 31.12
C THR A 182 -7.17 -30.68 30.85
N ASN A 183 -6.18 -29.84 30.52
CA ASN A 183 -5.22 -29.30 31.51
C ASN A 183 -4.06 -28.51 30.89
N SER A 184 -3.75 -27.44 31.61
CA SER A 184 -2.73 -26.41 31.49
C SER A 184 -1.25 -26.87 31.51
N THR A 185 -0.37 -25.95 31.05
CA THR A 185 0.85 -25.42 31.74
C THR A 185 2.26 -25.72 31.15
N ILE A 186 3.13 -24.68 31.23
CA ILE A 186 4.61 -24.63 31.36
C ILE A 186 5.40 -24.40 30.06
N ILE A 187 5.74 -23.15 29.69
CA ILE A 187 6.93 -22.34 30.06
C ILE A 187 8.28 -22.99 29.73
N ASN A 188 9.06 -22.38 28.82
CA ASN A 188 10.49 -22.21 29.07
C ASN A 188 11.10 -20.99 28.36
N LYS A 189 11.53 -20.03 29.18
CA LYS A 189 12.50 -18.97 28.88
C LYS A 189 13.89 -19.59 28.65
N ARG A 190 14.67 -19.05 27.70
CA ARG A 190 16.10 -18.81 27.97
C ARG A 190 16.64 -17.64 27.15
N LYS A 191 17.20 -16.70 27.90
CA LYS A 191 17.95 -15.49 27.54
C LYS A 191 19.43 -15.86 27.41
N GLN A 192 20.19 -15.29 26.48
CA GLN A 192 21.58 -14.88 26.73
C GLN A 192 22.13 -13.90 25.69
N GLU A 193 22.72 -12.84 26.22
CA GLU A 193 23.45 -11.73 25.59
C GLU A 193 24.92 -12.13 25.30
N ILE A 194 25.61 -11.46 24.36
CA ILE A 194 26.80 -10.60 24.59
C ILE A 194 27.45 -10.17 23.26
N SER A 195 28.00 -8.95 23.33
CA SER A 195 28.59 -8.02 22.37
C SER A 195 30.01 -8.33 21.84
N ILE A 196 30.44 -7.64 20.77
CA ILE A 196 31.46 -6.55 20.75
C ILE A 196 31.73 -6.11 19.28
N ALA A 197 32.01 -4.81 19.13
CA ALA A 197 32.09 -3.98 17.92
C ALA A 197 33.36 -4.08 17.06
N THR A 198 33.30 -3.58 15.82
CA THR A 198 34.28 -2.64 15.20
C THR A 198 33.71 -1.93 13.96
N ASP A 199 34.20 -0.71 13.75
CA ASP A 199 33.80 0.39 12.87
C ASP A 199 34.02 0.18 11.36
N THR A 200 33.07 0.56 10.49
CA THR A 200 33.27 0.93 9.07
C THR A 200 32.03 1.69 8.55
N THR A 201 32.25 2.90 8.02
CA THR A 201 31.22 3.83 7.53
C THR A 201 30.42 3.27 6.34
N ILE A 202 29.14 2.95 6.57
CA ILE A 202 28.14 2.50 5.59
C ILE A 202 26.92 3.43 5.70
N MET A 203 26.39 3.95 4.58
CA MET A 203 25.11 4.68 4.60
C MET A 203 23.95 3.68 4.74
N GLU A 204 23.46 3.54 5.97
CA GLU A 204 22.19 2.87 6.26
C GLU A 204 20.98 3.72 5.80
N PRO A 205 19.88 3.06 5.39
CA PRO A 205 18.64 3.76 5.08
C PRO A 205 18.04 4.32 6.37
N SER A 206 17.90 5.65 6.44
CA SER A 206 17.24 6.34 7.55
C SER A 206 15.78 5.88 7.72
N THR A 207 15.57 4.92 8.62
CA THR A 207 14.26 4.64 9.22
C THR A 207 14.46 4.38 10.71
N SER A 208 14.65 5.45 11.48
CA SER A 208 14.51 5.40 12.93
C SER A 208 13.02 5.26 13.28
N THR A 209 12.53 4.02 13.25
CA THR A 209 11.35 3.58 14.01
C THR A 209 11.59 2.12 14.37
N THR A 210 12.16 1.91 15.56
CA THR A 210 12.25 0.68 16.37
C THR A 210 11.86 -0.62 15.66
N ILE A 211 12.86 -1.33 15.13
CA ILE A 211 12.73 -2.65 14.47
C ILE A 211 12.34 -3.77 15.49
N GLU A 212 12.44 -3.51 16.79
CA GLU A 212 12.32 -4.54 17.83
C GLU A 212 10.88 -4.93 18.25
N GLU A 213 9.82 -4.24 17.81
CA GLU A 213 8.43 -4.53 18.26
C GLU A 213 7.50 -5.12 17.18
N LYS A 214 8.00 -5.50 16.00
CA LYS A 214 7.15 -6.15 14.98
C LYS A 214 7.00 -7.66 15.27
N PRO A 215 5.81 -8.26 15.13
CA PRO A 215 5.62 -9.71 15.27
C PRO A 215 6.65 -10.52 14.44
N PRO A 216 7.16 -11.66 14.95
CA PRO A 216 8.19 -12.45 14.27
C PRO A 216 7.84 -12.81 12.82
N GLU A 217 6.56 -13.08 12.55
CA GLU A 217 6.04 -13.40 11.23
C GLU A 217 6.23 -12.24 10.23
N MET A 218 6.02 -10.99 10.67
CA MET A 218 6.23 -9.80 9.84
C MET A 218 7.70 -9.56 9.54
N ARG A 219 8.60 -9.86 10.49
CA ARG A 219 10.05 -9.74 10.27
C ARG A 219 10.53 -10.76 9.24
N VAL A 220 10.04 -12.00 9.33
CA VAL A 220 10.36 -13.06 8.36
C VAL A 220 9.82 -12.72 6.97
N ALA A 221 8.59 -12.20 6.87
CA ALA A 221 8.02 -11.76 5.60
C ALA A 221 8.83 -10.61 4.98
N HIS A 222 9.24 -9.62 5.77
CA HIS A 222 10.07 -8.52 5.30
C HIS A 222 11.44 -9.00 4.78
N LEU A 223 12.06 -9.97 5.48
CA LEU A 223 13.32 -10.57 5.02
C LEU A 223 13.14 -11.34 3.70
N ARG A 224 12.04 -12.05 3.50
CA ARG A 224 11.75 -12.75 2.24
C ARG A 224 11.63 -11.75 1.09
N ASN A 225 10.83 -10.70 1.26
CA ASN A 225 10.66 -9.65 0.25
C ASN A 225 12.01 -8.98 -0.07
N LEU A 226 12.81 -8.69 0.96
CA LEU A 226 14.14 -8.12 0.77
C LEU A 226 15.06 -9.05 -0.05
N VAL A 227 15.07 -10.35 0.25
CA VAL A 227 15.88 -11.33 -0.49
C VAL A 227 15.41 -11.44 -1.94
N GLU A 228 14.10 -11.44 -2.19
CA GLU A 228 13.54 -11.44 -3.54
C GLU A 228 13.96 -10.20 -4.33
N THR A 229 13.86 -9.01 -3.73
CA THR A 229 14.34 -7.76 -4.34
C THR A 229 15.83 -7.84 -4.72
N LEU A 230 16.67 -8.38 -3.83
CA LEU A 230 18.10 -8.54 -4.11
C LEU A 230 18.37 -9.55 -5.23
N HIS A 231 17.56 -10.60 -5.34
CA HIS A 231 17.67 -11.58 -6.41
C HIS A 231 17.30 -10.98 -7.77
N ILE A 232 16.22 -10.20 -7.83
CA ILE A 232 15.80 -9.50 -9.04
C ILE A 232 16.88 -8.51 -9.50
N ALA A 233 17.46 -7.75 -8.56
CA ALA A 233 18.55 -6.82 -8.86
C ALA A 233 19.78 -7.56 -9.43
N ASP A 234 20.11 -8.73 -8.90
CA ASP A 234 21.20 -9.57 -9.40
C ASP A 234 20.95 -10.09 -10.82
N GLU A 235 19.71 -10.50 -11.09
CA GLU A 235 19.31 -11.00 -12.41
C GLU A 235 19.34 -9.89 -13.46
N ILE A 236 18.81 -8.70 -13.13
CA ILE A 236 18.86 -7.51 -13.99
C ILE A 236 20.31 -7.16 -14.34
N ALA A 237 21.18 -7.12 -13.33
CA ALA A 237 22.58 -6.80 -13.52
C ALA A 237 23.33 -7.87 -14.34
N THR A 238 23.09 -9.15 -14.05
CA THR A 238 23.77 -10.26 -14.75
C THR A 238 23.37 -10.35 -16.21
N LYS A 239 22.12 -10.02 -16.53
CA LYS A 239 21.60 -10.08 -17.91
C LYS A 239 21.76 -8.77 -18.68
N GLY A 240 22.26 -7.70 -18.03
CA GLY A 240 22.41 -6.38 -18.64
C GLY A 240 21.07 -5.76 -19.06
N TYR A 241 20.02 -6.00 -18.28
CA TYR A 241 18.71 -5.40 -18.57
C TYR A 241 18.69 -3.92 -18.22
N LEU A 242 18.16 -3.12 -19.14
CA LEU A 242 17.86 -1.72 -18.89
C LEU A 242 16.46 -1.60 -18.28
N ILE A 243 16.35 -0.87 -17.19
CA ILE A 243 15.07 -0.64 -16.49
C ILE A 243 14.74 0.85 -16.43
N THR A 244 13.46 1.17 -16.42
CA THR A 244 12.99 2.55 -16.34
C THR A 244 13.16 3.13 -14.93
N SER A 245 13.10 4.46 -14.80
CA SER A 245 13.11 5.13 -13.48
C SER A 245 12.03 4.64 -12.52
N SER A 246 10.87 4.21 -13.02
CA SER A 246 9.78 3.70 -12.18
C SER A 246 10.09 2.29 -11.68
N GLU A 247 10.54 1.40 -12.57
CA GLU A 247 10.90 0.02 -12.20
C GLU A 247 12.10 -0.01 -11.24
N LEU A 248 13.08 0.88 -11.44
CA LEU A 248 14.20 1.06 -10.51
C LEU A 248 13.72 1.60 -9.15
N ALA A 249 12.73 2.49 -9.14
CA ALA A 249 12.12 2.98 -7.90
C ALA A 249 11.40 1.86 -7.13
N ASP A 250 10.62 1.04 -7.84
CA ASP A 250 9.92 -0.11 -7.27
C ASP A 250 10.93 -1.12 -6.68
N LEU A 251 12.03 -1.38 -7.40
CA LEU A 251 13.11 -2.26 -6.95
C LEU A 251 13.81 -1.71 -5.69
N MET A 252 13.95 -0.40 -5.58
CA MET A 252 14.63 0.27 -4.47
C MET A 252 13.71 0.57 -3.28
N ASP A 253 12.40 0.38 -3.43
CA ASP A 253 11.37 0.84 -2.50
C ASP A 253 11.48 2.36 -2.22
N VAL A 254 11.62 3.16 -3.28
CA VAL A 254 11.69 4.63 -3.24
C VAL A 254 10.83 5.25 -4.33
N HIS A 255 10.50 6.53 -4.20
CA HIS A 255 9.75 7.23 -5.25
C HIS A 255 10.62 7.50 -6.51
N ALA A 256 10.04 7.43 -7.70
CA ALA A 256 10.77 7.62 -8.97
C ALA A 256 11.49 8.98 -9.09
N SER A 257 10.94 10.03 -8.47
CA SER A 257 11.62 11.34 -8.42
C SER A 257 12.96 11.29 -7.68
N ALA A 258 13.08 10.44 -6.66
CA ALA A 258 14.30 10.25 -5.89
C ALA A 258 15.40 9.52 -6.67
N VAL A 259 15.01 8.70 -7.66
CA VAL A 259 15.95 8.07 -8.60
C VAL A 259 16.47 9.12 -9.58
N THR A 260 15.56 9.87 -10.20
CA THR A 260 15.94 10.84 -11.26
C THR A 260 16.76 12.04 -10.77
N SER A 261 16.68 12.38 -9.48
CA SER A 261 17.40 13.51 -8.88
C SER A 261 18.83 13.17 -8.40
N ARG A 262 19.21 11.89 -8.37
CA ARG A 262 20.49 11.41 -7.79
C ARG A 262 21.72 11.52 -8.69
N GLY A 263 21.57 12.09 -9.88
CA GLY A 263 22.67 12.26 -10.84
C GLY A 263 22.71 11.14 -11.88
N ASP A 264 23.89 10.92 -12.47
CA ASP A 264 24.09 9.97 -13.57
C ASP A 264 24.61 8.60 -13.09
N GLN A 265 25.25 8.51 -11.93
CA GLN A 265 25.72 7.24 -11.37
C GLN A 265 25.77 7.28 -9.84
N TRP A 266 25.35 6.20 -9.17
CA TRP A 266 25.51 6.05 -7.71
C TRP A 266 25.52 4.58 -7.27
N ARG A 267 26.00 4.34 -6.05
CA ARG A 267 25.96 3.00 -5.44
C ARG A 267 24.64 2.77 -4.70
N TRP A 268 24.02 1.61 -4.94
CA TRP A 268 22.88 1.10 -4.18
C TRP A 268 23.18 -0.32 -3.71
N ARG A 269 23.37 -0.49 -2.40
CA ARG A 269 23.84 -1.75 -1.79
C ARG A 269 25.11 -2.26 -2.50
N ASN A 270 25.00 -3.41 -3.18
CA ASN A 270 26.10 -4.09 -3.87
C ASN A 270 26.10 -3.80 -5.39
N TRP A 271 25.27 -2.86 -5.85
CA TRP A 271 25.19 -2.49 -7.26
C TRP A 271 25.57 -1.04 -7.50
N ILE A 272 26.16 -0.80 -8.66
CA ILE A 272 26.32 0.53 -9.25
C ILE A 272 25.15 0.73 -10.21
N VAL A 273 24.42 1.82 -10.01
CA VAL A 273 23.29 2.21 -10.84
C VAL A 273 23.74 3.36 -11.74
N SER A 274 23.62 3.18 -13.05
CA SER A 274 24.11 4.14 -14.05
C SER A 274 23.00 4.55 -15.01
N ARG A 275 22.92 5.85 -15.32
CA ARG A 275 22.03 6.39 -16.34
C ARG A 275 22.61 6.08 -17.71
N VAL A 276 21.89 5.33 -18.54
CA VAL A 276 22.38 4.94 -19.87
C VAL A 276 21.90 5.91 -20.93
N ARG A 277 20.58 6.02 -21.11
CA ARG A 277 20.00 6.87 -22.15
C ARG A 277 18.56 7.26 -21.82
N ARG A 278 18.03 8.21 -22.58
CA ARG A 278 16.63 8.62 -22.51
C ARG A 278 15.89 8.12 -23.74
N GLU A 279 14.77 7.44 -23.52
CA GLU A 279 13.85 7.01 -24.57
C GLU A 279 12.52 7.75 -24.36
N GLY A 280 12.27 8.75 -25.21
CA GLY A 280 11.13 9.65 -25.06
C GLY A 280 11.14 10.36 -23.70
N ASN A 281 10.12 10.09 -22.87
CA ASN A 281 10.02 10.69 -21.54
C ASN A 281 10.58 9.81 -20.41
N GLN A 282 11.16 8.66 -20.73
CA GLN A 282 11.71 7.72 -19.75
C GLN A 282 13.23 7.73 -19.77
N ILE A 283 13.83 7.59 -18.59
CA ILE A 283 15.27 7.39 -18.43
C ILE A 283 15.48 5.90 -18.18
N LEU A 284 16.41 5.31 -18.95
CA LEU A 284 16.84 3.93 -18.79
C LEU A 284 18.10 3.88 -17.93
N TRP A 285 18.06 2.95 -16.98
CA TRP A 285 19.08 2.70 -15.99
C TRP A 285 19.63 1.29 -16.14
N GLU A 286 20.91 1.15 -15.86
CA GLU A 286 21.63 -0.12 -15.82
C GLU A 286 22.14 -0.38 -14.41
N LEU A 287 22.15 -1.65 -14.01
CA LEU A 287 22.70 -2.10 -12.74
C LEU A 287 23.92 -2.97 -13.01
N GLU A 288 25.02 -2.70 -12.32
CA GLU A 288 26.23 -3.52 -12.37
C GLU A 288 26.62 -3.96 -10.96
N ARG A 289 27.11 -5.19 -10.79
CA ARG A 289 27.63 -5.66 -9.48
C ARG A 289 28.90 -4.89 -9.14
N GLY A 290 28.86 -4.07 -8.09
CA GLY A 290 29.99 -3.25 -7.63
C GLY A 290 31.21 -4.10 -7.27
N ASP A 291 30.99 -5.30 -6.74
CA ASP A 291 32.06 -6.23 -6.32
C ASP A 291 32.87 -6.81 -7.50
N ARG A 292 32.42 -6.65 -8.75
CA ARG A 292 33.14 -7.14 -9.94
C ARG A 292 34.04 -6.08 -10.60
N VAL A 293 33.84 -4.81 -10.28
CA VAL A 293 34.54 -3.68 -10.92
C VAL A 293 35.95 -3.48 -10.35
N GLU A 294 36.25 -4.00 -9.16
CA GLU A 294 37.58 -3.87 -8.54
C GLU A 294 38.64 -4.89 -9.05
N SER A 295 38.31 -5.73 -10.02
CA SER A 295 39.20 -6.83 -10.45
C SER A 295 40.01 -6.61 -11.73
N GLU A 296 39.86 -5.47 -12.43
CA GLU A 296 40.53 -5.25 -13.72
C GLU A 296 41.73 -4.27 -13.69
N ASP A 297 42.03 -3.60 -12.57
CA ASP A 297 43.10 -2.58 -12.50
C ASP A 297 44.45 -3.05 -11.88
N GLU A 298 44.62 -4.30 -11.45
CA GLU A 298 45.91 -4.84 -10.96
C GLU A 298 46.67 -5.72 -11.97
N GLY A 299 46.45 -5.52 -13.28
CA GLY A 299 47.04 -6.35 -14.34
C GLY A 299 48.10 -5.69 -15.23
N GLY A 300 48.69 -4.56 -14.83
CA GLY A 300 49.45 -3.68 -15.74
C GLY A 300 50.74 -3.07 -15.20
N MET A 301 51.61 -3.85 -14.56
CA MET A 301 53.05 -3.54 -14.53
C MET A 301 53.85 -4.82 -14.73
N GLY A 302 54.23 -5.06 -15.99
CA GLY A 302 55.32 -5.95 -16.40
C GLY A 302 56.34 -5.14 -17.19
#